data_AF-A0A3S0Q1X3-F1
#
_entry.id   AF-A0A3S0Q1X3-F1
#
_cell.length_a   1.000
_cell.length_b   1.000
_cell.length_c   1.000
_cell.angle_alpha   90.00
_cell.angle_beta   90.00
_cell.angle_gamma   90.00
#
_symmetry.space_group_name_H-M   'P 1'
#
loop_
_entity.id
_entity.type
_entity.pdbx_description
1 polymer ?
#
loop_
_entity_poly.entity_id
_entity_poly.type
_entity_poly.pdbx_seq_one_letter_code
_entity_poly.pdbx_strand_id
1 'polypeptide(L)'
;MKRLLIAMTIALGLACVGSTSVAQNQTHATKLQNFTVIAPAGQYETYFVNLPTGYGLEALVGNTHRQYVQAERAAERSEAQRMRGIASQPFVAVAIDNSTGPGVAKRYLLTDSVQNTVAIVDVYCKRVAPEGKRCRLISQPV
;
A
#
# COMPACT_ATOMS: atom_id res chain seq x y z
N MET A 1 -2.73 -59.71 -58.91
CA MET A 1 -3.82 -59.34 -57.99
C MET A 1 -3.23 -58.91 -56.65
N LYS A 2 -3.74 -57.79 -56.11
CA LYS A 2 -3.73 -57.31 -54.72
C LYS A 2 -2.39 -57.13 -53.96
N ARG A 3 -1.94 -55.87 -53.93
CA ARG A 3 -1.12 -55.28 -52.87
C ARG A 3 -1.95 -55.12 -51.60
N LEU A 4 -1.43 -55.54 -50.45
CA LEU A 4 -2.01 -55.26 -49.13
C LEU A 4 -1.10 -54.26 -48.40
N LEU A 5 -1.55 -53.02 -48.36
CA LEU A 5 -1.06 -51.95 -47.49
C LEU A 5 -1.66 -52.19 -46.10
N ILE A 6 -0.84 -52.25 -45.04
CA ILE A 6 -1.33 -52.09 -43.67
C ILE A 6 -0.48 -51.03 -42.99
N ALA A 7 -1.20 -50.02 -42.53
CA ALA A 7 -0.73 -48.72 -42.08
C ALA A 7 0.02 -48.78 -40.75
N MET A 8 1.16 -48.08 -40.69
CA MET A 8 1.78 -47.65 -39.44
C MET A 8 0.99 -46.46 -38.89
N THR A 9 0.28 -46.65 -37.78
CA THR A 9 -0.30 -45.55 -37.00
C THR A 9 0.79 -44.92 -36.13
N ILE A 10 1.34 -43.80 -36.58
CA ILE A 10 2.21 -42.96 -35.74
C ILE A 10 1.30 -42.02 -34.94
N ALA A 11 1.06 -42.33 -33.67
CA ALA A 11 0.41 -41.42 -32.75
C ALA A 11 1.43 -40.35 -32.31
N LEU A 12 1.38 -39.17 -32.94
CA LEU A 12 2.06 -37.97 -32.40
C LEU A 12 1.25 -37.44 -31.22
N GLY A 13 1.66 -37.82 -30.00
CA GLY A 13 1.26 -37.11 -28.80
C GLY A 13 1.95 -35.75 -28.76
N LEU A 14 1.27 -34.68 -29.18
CA LEU A 14 1.64 -33.33 -28.78
C LEU A 14 1.40 -33.20 -27.27
N ALA A 15 2.44 -33.48 -26.49
CA ALA A 15 2.50 -32.96 -25.14
C ALA A 15 2.66 -31.43 -25.26
N CYS A 16 1.54 -30.71 -25.13
CA CYS A 16 1.57 -29.30 -24.83
C CYS A 16 2.30 -29.15 -23.49
N VAL A 17 3.63 -28.96 -23.54
CA VAL A 17 4.37 -28.37 -22.42
C VAL A 17 3.89 -26.93 -22.38
N GLY A 18 2.74 -26.73 -21.75
CA GLY A 18 2.31 -25.41 -21.33
C GLY A 18 3.36 -24.94 -20.35
N SER A 19 4.34 -24.21 -20.84
CA SER A 19 5.17 -23.34 -20.02
C SER A 19 4.21 -22.33 -19.39
N THR A 20 3.61 -22.72 -18.26
CA THR A 20 3.04 -21.74 -17.37
C THR A 20 4.23 -20.99 -16.82
N SER A 21 4.56 -19.88 -17.47
CA SER A 21 5.22 -18.77 -16.81
C SER A 21 4.27 -18.34 -15.69
N VAL A 22 4.33 -19.05 -14.57
CA VAL A 22 3.94 -18.48 -13.29
C VAL A 22 5.02 -17.44 -13.09
N ALA A 23 4.78 -16.24 -13.62
CA ALA A 23 5.40 -15.05 -13.09
C ALA A 23 4.94 -15.02 -11.64
N GLN A 24 5.70 -15.68 -10.77
CA GLN A 24 5.69 -15.40 -9.35
C GLN A 24 6.17 -13.96 -9.28
N ASN A 25 5.24 -13.03 -9.46
CA ASN A 25 5.40 -11.67 -9.05
C ASN A 25 5.47 -11.78 -7.53
N GLN A 26 6.68 -12.07 -7.03
CA GLN A 26 7.05 -11.91 -5.65
C GLN A 26 6.97 -10.40 -5.42
N THR A 27 5.76 -9.92 -5.22
CA THR A 27 5.50 -8.57 -4.77
C THR A 27 6.01 -8.50 -3.34
N HIS A 28 7.30 -8.18 -3.20
CA HIS A 28 7.95 -7.98 -1.91
C HIS A 28 7.33 -6.76 -1.23
N ALA A 29 6.23 -6.99 -0.52
CA ALA A 29 5.63 -6.00 0.37
C ALA A 29 6.70 -5.54 1.37
N THR A 30 7.12 -4.29 1.27
CA THR A 30 8.24 -3.78 2.06
C THR A 30 7.71 -3.11 3.31
N LYS A 31 8.10 -3.64 4.47
CA LYS A 31 7.80 -2.99 5.75
C LYS A 31 8.52 -1.65 5.79
N LEU A 32 7.78 -0.59 6.01
CA LEU A 32 8.33 0.76 6.14
C LEU A 32 8.92 0.93 7.55
N GLN A 33 10.25 0.86 7.69
CA GLN A 33 10.91 0.76 9.00
C GLN A 33 11.36 2.11 9.59
N ASN A 34 11.56 3.14 8.77
CA ASN A 34 12.08 4.44 9.20
C ASN A 34 11.00 5.52 9.05
N PHE A 35 10.24 5.74 10.13
CA PHE A 35 9.27 6.82 10.18
C PHE A 35 9.29 7.53 11.53
N THR A 36 9.11 8.84 11.48
CA THR A 36 9.06 9.72 12.65
C THR A 36 7.62 9.79 13.15
N VAL A 37 7.42 9.64 14.46
CA VAL A 37 6.12 9.82 15.10
C VAL A 37 6.13 11.10 15.93
N ILE A 38 5.19 12.00 15.65
CA ILE A 38 4.94 13.20 16.46
C ILE A 38 3.56 13.04 17.10
N ALA A 39 3.47 13.02 18.42
CA ALA A 39 2.23 12.75 19.15
C ALA A 39 2.04 13.72 20.33
N PRO A 40 1.67 14.98 20.08
CA PRO A 40 1.37 15.93 21.15
C PRO A 40 0.18 15.43 21.97
N ALA A 41 0.22 15.62 23.29
CA ALA A 41 -0.86 15.19 24.17
C ALA A 41 -2.21 15.78 23.73
N GLY A 42 -3.24 14.92 23.63
CA GLY A 42 -4.58 15.31 23.21
C GLY A 42 -4.80 15.43 21.69
N GLN A 43 -3.74 15.34 20.87
CA GLN A 43 -3.84 15.41 19.40
C GLN A 43 -3.76 14.03 18.74
N TYR A 44 -3.87 14.00 17.41
CA TYR A 44 -3.56 12.81 16.61
C TYR A 44 -2.04 12.59 16.54
N GLU A 45 -1.64 11.35 16.23
CA GLU A 45 -0.24 10.99 15.98
C GLU A 45 0.09 11.22 14.50
N THR A 46 1.25 11.77 14.18
CA THR A 46 1.69 11.96 12.78
C THR A 46 2.89 11.07 12.49
N TYR A 47 2.81 10.30 11.40
CA TYR A 47 3.81 9.33 10.95
C TYR A 47 4.39 9.80 9.61
N PHE A 48 5.69 10.07 9.53
CA PHE A 48 6.36 10.47 8.28
C PHE A 48 7.22 9.36 7.73
N VAL A 49 7.00 8.93 6.49
CA VAL A 49 7.81 7.90 5.84
C VAL A 49 8.16 8.27 4.41
N ASN A 50 9.40 8.01 3.99
CA ASN A 50 9.77 8.12 2.58
C ASN A 50 9.37 6.84 1.85
N LEU A 51 8.65 6.99 0.74
CA LEU A 51 8.26 5.91 -0.14
C LEU A 51 9.37 5.69 -1.18
N PRO A 52 9.55 4.44 -1.66
CA PRO A 52 10.55 4.14 -2.70
C PRO A 52 10.37 4.92 -4.00
N THR A 53 9.19 5.47 -4.25
CA THR A 53 8.84 6.22 -5.47
C THR A 53 9.30 7.69 -5.44
N GLY A 54 10.02 8.12 -4.40
CA GLY A 54 10.49 9.51 -4.25
C GLY A 54 9.46 10.44 -3.61
N TYR A 55 8.25 9.94 -3.33
CA TYR A 55 7.24 10.61 -2.51
C TYR A 55 7.46 10.33 -1.03
N GLY A 56 6.92 11.20 -0.19
CA GLY A 56 6.70 10.87 1.22
C GLY A 56 5.26 10.42 1.47
N LEU A 57 5.00 9.73 2.57
CA LEU A 57 3.68 9.55 3.15
C LEU A 57 3.66 10.21 4.54
N GLU A 58 2.66 11.05 4.75
CA GLU A 58 2.31 11.63 6.05
C GLU A 58 1.02 10.96 6.53
N ALA A 59 1.10 10.10 7.54
CA ALA A 59 -0.05 9.37 8.08
C ALA A 59 -0.49 10.00 9.42
N LEU A 60 -1.69 10.58 9.46
CA LEU A 60 -2.26 11.25 10.63
C LEU A 60 -3.27 10.32 11.31
N VAL A 61 -2.90 9.77 12.47
CA VAL A 61 -3.63 8.70 13.16
C VAL A 61 -4.42 9.27 14.35
N GLY A 62 -5.74 9.27 14.23
CA GLY A 62 -6.64 9.65 15.32
C GLY A 62 -7.00 8.45 16.19
N ASN A 63 -6.63 8.47 17.47
CA ASN A 63 -6.97 7.39 18.42
C ASN A 63 -8.36 7.56 19.05
N THR A 64 -8.99 8.71 18.85
CA THR A 64 -10.38 9.01 19.20
C THR A 64 -11.08 9.60 17.99
N HIS A 65 -12.42 9.51 17.92
CA HIS A 65 -13.17 10.08 16.80
C HIS A 65 -12.88 11.59 16.60
N ARG A 66 -12.78 12.35 17.70
CA ARG A 66 -12.42 13.78 17.64
C ARG A 66 -11.02 14.00 17.04
N GLN A 67 -10.04 13.17 17.41
CA GLN A 67 -8.70 13.24 16.82
C GLN A 67 -8.71 12.84 15.34
N TYR A 68 -9.50 11.84 14.96
CA TYR A 68 -9.63 11.42 13.56
C TYR A 68 -10.18 12.56 12.69
N VAL A 69 -11.26 13.23 13.11
CA VAL A 69 -11.83 14.37 12.37
C VAL A 69 -10.79 15.52 12.24
N GLN A 70 -9.94 15.72 13.25
CA GLN A 70 -8.86 16.71 13.16
C GLN A 70 -7.75 16.27 12.19
N ALA A 71 -7.38 14.99 12.22
CA ALA A 71 -6.41 14.38 11.32
C ALA A 71 -6.88 14.44 9.87
N GLU A 72 -8.15 14.14 9.60
CA GLU A 72 -8.77 14.21 8.27
C GLU A 72 -8.67 15.62 7.67
N ARG A 73 -9.11 16.64 8.41
CA ARG A 73 -8.99 18.04 7.97
C ARG A 73 -7.56 18.51 7.77
N ALA A 74 -6.59 17.94 8.50
CA ALA A 74 -5.19 18.26 8.33
C ALA A 74 -4.61 17.57 7.07
N ALA A 75 -4.94 16.30 6.86
CA ALA A 75 -4.57 15.55 5.67
C ALA A 75 -5.11 16.21 4.40
N GLU A 76 -6.39 16.58 4.38
CA GLU A 76 -7.03 17.27 3.25
C GLU A 76 -6.34 18.60 2.91
N ARG A 77 -5.95 19.37 3.92
CA ARG A 77 -5.22 20.63 3.72
C ARG A 77 -3.81 20.41 3.17
N SER A 78 -3.10 19.42 3.70
CA SER A 78 -1.75 19.03 3.23
C SER A 78 -1.81 18.56 1.77
N GLU A 79 -2.77 17.68 1.45
CA GLU A 79 -3.00 17.22 0.07
C GLU A 79 -3.39 18.36 -0.86
N ALA A 80 -4.28 19.27 -0.44
CA ALA A 80 -4.64 20.43 -1.24
C ALA A 80 -3.42 21.33 -1.56
N GLN A 81 -2.50 21.50 -0.61
CA GLN A 81 -1.25 22.24 -0.84
C GLN A 81 -0.31 21.50 -1.79
N ARG A 82 -0.19 20.18 -1.64
CA ARG A 82 0.62 19.33 -2.53
C ARG A 82 0.09 19.36 -3.95
N MET A 83 -1.21 19.20 -4.14
CA MET A 83 -1.84 19.22 -5.47
C MET A 83 -1.70 20.58 -6.18
N ARG A 84 -1.52 21.66 -5.41
CA ARG A 84 -1.23 23.01 -5.94
C ARG A 84 0.26 23.28 -6.19
N GLY A 85 1.15 22.33 -5.87
CA GLY A 85 2.59 22.52 -6.01
C GLY A 85 3.20 23.50 -5.00
N ILE A 86 2.52 23.77 -3.88
CA ILE A 86 2.97 24.72 -2.85
C ILE A 86 3.65 24.00 -1.67
N ALA A 87 3.43 22.69 -1.54
CA ALA A 87 4.07 21.90 -0.49
C ALA A 87 5.59 21.81 -0.71
N SER A 88 6.36 22.01 0.36
CA SER A 88 7.83 21.98 0.33
C SER A 88 8.41 20.58 0.09
N GLN A 89 7.65 19.53 0.40
CA GLN A 89 8.01 18.14 0.14
C GLN A 89 6.77 17.38 -0.37
N PRO A 90 6.94 16.40 -1.28
CA PRO A 90 5.83 15.68 -1.90
C PRO A 90 5.27 14.59 -0.98
N PHE A 91 4.80 14.94 0.21
CA PHE A 91 4.13 14.00 1.11
C PHE A 91 2.69 13.80 0.70
N VAL A 92 2.30 12.58 0.36
CA VAL A 92 0.89 12.21 0.28
C VAL A 92 0.36 12.07 1.71
N ALA A 93 -0.57 12.94 2.10
CA ALA A 93 -1.13 12.94 3.45
C ALA A 93 -2.42 12.11 3.53
N VAL A 94 -2.52 11.23 4.54
CA VAL A 94 -3.70 10.40 4.78
C VAL A 94 -4.11 10.44 6.25
N ALA A 95 -5.41 10.45 6.51
CA ALA A 95 -5.94 10.28 7.85
C ALA A 95 -6.35 8.83 8.11
N ILE A 96 -6.05 8.35 9.31
CA ILE A 96 -6.30 6.98 9.76
C ILE A 96 -7.14 7.03 11.04
N ASP A 97 -8.31 6.41 10.99
CA ASP A 97 -9.15 6.23 12.17
C ASP A 97 -8.68 4.99 12.95
N ASN A 98 -8.12 5.20 14.15
CA ASN A 98 -7.78 4.15 15.11
C ASN A 98 -8.73 4.18 16.33
N SER A 99 -9.87 4.87 16.20
CA SER A 99 -10.86 5.03 17.27
C SER A 99 -11.83 3.87 17.40
N THR A 100 -12.04 3.07 16.35
CA THR A 100 -13.02 1.97 16.31
C THR A 100 -12.35 0.59 16.24
N GLY A 101 -12.26 -0.09 17.39
CA GLY A 101 -11.93 -1.54 17.46
C GLY A 101 -10.46 -1.92 17.29
N PRO A 102 -10.11 -3.20 17.51
CA PRO A 102 -8.73 -3.68 17.44
C PRO A 102 -8.33 -3.93 15.98
N GLY A 103 -7.41 -3.14 15.44
CA GLY A 103 -6.74 -3.51 14.19
C GLY A 103 -7.43 -3.02 12.92
N VAL A 104 -7.47 -1.70 12.67
CA VAL A 104 -7.88 -1.23 11.34
C VAL A 104 -6.77 -1.58 10.35
N ALA A 105 -7.06 -2.56 9.49
CA ALA A 105 -6.29 -2.86 8.29
C ALA A 105 -6.95 -2.09 7.13
N LYS A 106 -6.30 -1.04 6.63
CA LYS A 106 -6.82 -0.26 5.49
C LYS A 106 -5.73 -0.09 4.44
N ARG A 107 -6.14 -0.29 3.19
CA ARG A 107 -5.30 -0.02 2.02
C ARG A 107 -5.57 1.40 1.53
N TYR A 108 -4.49 2.15 1.30
CA TYR A 108 -4.53 3.46 0.71
C TYR A 108 -3.84 3.42 -0.65
N LEU A 109 -4.56 3.91 -1.66
CA LEU A 109 -4.02 4.19 -2.98
C LEU A 109 -3.57 5.65 -2.97
N LEU A 110 -2.26 5.87 -3.05
CA LEU A 110 -1.66 7.20 -3.03
C LEU A 110 -1.44 7.64 -4.47
N THR A 111 -1.86 8.85 -4.82
CA THR A 111 -1.80 9.38 -6.19
C THR A 111 -1.06 10.71 -6.29
N ASP A 112 -0.44 10.97 -7.44
CA ASP A 112 0.13 12.29 -7.76
C ASP A 112 -0.95 13.31 -8.19
N SER A 113 -0.51 14.51 -8.60
CA SER A 113 -1.40 15.57 -9.07
C SER A 113 -2.09 15.31 -10.40
N VAL A 114 -1.61 14.34 -11.17
CA VAL A 114 -2.21 13.92 -12.44
C VAL A 114 -2.91 12.55 -12.32
N GLN A 115 -3.16 12.10 -11.09
CA GLN A 115 -3.86 10.87 -10.73
C GLN A 115 -3.14 9.55 -11.07
N ASN A 116 -1.83 9.57 -11.30
CA ASN A 116 -1.06 8.32 -11.35
C ASN A 116 -0.93 7.75 -9.95
N THR A 117 -1.01 6.43 -9.82
CA THR A 117 -0.71 5.76 -8.54
C THR A 117 0.79 5.85 -8.27
N VAL A 118 1.16 6.44 -7.14
CA VAL A 118 2.56 6.58 -6.71
C VAL A 118 2.94 5.59 -5.61
N ALA A 119 1.97 5.04 -4.90
CA ALA A 119 2.19 3.98 -3.92
C ALA A 119 0.86 3.34 -3.50
N ILE A 120 0.94 2.07 -3.13
CA ILE A 120 -0.11 1.38 -2.39
C ILE A 120 0.43 1.12 -0.99
N VAL A 121 -0.30 1.53 0.05
CA VAL A 121 0.13 1.37 1.44
C VAL A 121 -0.94 0.66 2.26
N ASP A 122 -0.58 -0.48 2.84
CA ASP A 122 -1.38 -1.17 3.83
C ASP A 122 -1.03 -0.67 5.23
N VAL A 123 -2.03 -0.19 5.94
CA VAL A 123 -1.91 0.37 7.28
C VAL A 123 -2.56 -0.58 8.27
N TYR A 124 -1.82 -0.96 9.30
CA TYR A 124 -2.31 -1.80 10.39
C TYR A 124 -2.11 -1.08 11.72
N CYS A 125 -3.17 -0.58 12.34
CA CYS A 125 -3.09 0.14 13.61
C CYS A 125 -3.67 -0.66 14.78
N LYS A 126 -2.95 -0.69 15.90
CA LYS A 126 -3.39 -1.32 17.15
C LYS A 126 -3.69 -0.25 18.19
N ARG A 127 -4.75 -0.45 18.98
CA ARG A 127 -5.18 0.49 20.02
C ARG A 127 -4.26 0.51 21.23
N VAL A 128 -3.71 -0.63 21.63
CA VAL A 128 -2.76 -0.75 22.74
C VAL A 128 -1.46 -1.34 22.20
N ALA A 129 -0.36 -0.61 22.39
CA ALA A 129 0.99 -1.08 22.10
C ALA A 129 1.81 -0.92 23.39
N PRO A 130 2.52 -1.96 23.86
CA PRO A 130 3.17 -1.98 25.17
C PRO A 130 4.28 -0.94 25.32
N GLU A 131 4.95 -0.57 24.22
CA GLU A 131 5.75 0.64 24.05
C GLU A 131 6.15 0.70 22.57
N GLY A 132 5.90 1.83 21.90
CA GLY A 132 6.27 2.03 20.50
C GLY A 132 5.11 2.23 19.51
N LYS A 133 5.46 2.13 18.23
CA LYS A 133 4.65 2.46 17.05
C LYS A 133 3.31 1.70 17.06
N ARG A 134 2.18 2.42 17.19
CA ARG A 134 0.82 1.83 17.18
C ARG A 134 0.39 1.35 15.81
N CYS A 135 0.88 2.04 14.78
CA CYS A 135 0.63 1.69 13.40
C CYS A 135 1.85 1.08 12.74
N ARG A 136 1.60 0.05 11.93
CA ARG A 136 2.56 -0.55 11.01
C ARG A 136 2.12 -0.22 9.59
N LEU A 137 3.01 0.42 8.83
CA LEU A 137 2.82 0.75 7.43
C LEU A 137 3.61 -0.25 6.57
N ILE A 138 2.98 -0.80 5.54
CA ILE A 138 3.59 -1.73 4.59
C ILE A 138 3.35 -1.18 3.19
N SER A 139 4.43 -0.92 2.45
CA SER A 139 4.34 -0.55 1.04
C SER A 139 4.11 -1.81 0.22
N GLN A 140 3.09 -1.77 -0.63
CA GLN A 140 2.82 -2.76 -1.65
C GLN A 140 3.36 -2.26 -3.00
N PRO A 141 3.74 -3.18 -3.90
CA PRO A 141 4.05 -2.82 -5.28
C PRO A 141 2.86 -2.18 -5.98
N VAL A 142 3.15 -1.17 -6.80
CA VAL A 142 2.18 -0.44 -7.65
C VAL A 142 1.98 -1.18 -8.96
#